data_AF-A0A836B891-F1
#
_entry.id   AF-A0A836B891-F1
#
_cell.length_a   1.000
_cell.length_b   1.000
_cell.length_c   1.000
_cell.angle_alpha   90.00
_cell.angle_beta   90.00
_cell.angle_gamma   90.00
#
_symmetry.space_group_name_H-M   'P 1'
#
loop_
_entity.id
_entity.type
_entity.pdbx_description
1 polymer ?
#
loop_
_entity_poly.entity_id
_entity_poly.type
_entity_poly.pdbx_seq_one_letter_code
_entity_poly.pdbx_strand_id
1 'polypeptide(L)'
;MQLPATENDDTPLTPAELQAKVAQFEGYRNKLEADIERLEQRKATLAEDLDEYEKLVSGVAKFIQDGATSLEDQRVDVGCDVKCAARVPDISRIFVSVGLGFHVQVELAEVEGLVAPRRAHLRQQLGDVDKQLGDARATAAAFRGSLQILREGAAV
;
A
#
# COMPACT_ATOMS: atom_id res chain seq x y z
N MET A 1 29.23 -5.40 -51.72
CA MET A 1 27.99 -4.64 -51.98
C MET A 1 26.88 -5.67 -52.13
N GLN A 2 25.68 -5.61 -51.55
CA GLN A 2 24.91 -4.57 -50.85
C GLN A 2 24.18 -5.22 -49.65
N LEU A 3 24.01 -4.47 -48.57
CA LEU A 3 23.07 -4.79 -47.47
C LEU A 3 21.63 -4.61 -47.99
N PRO A 4 20.64 -5.45 -47.58
CA PRO A 4 19.24 -5.20 -47.90
C PRO A 4 18.75 -3.97 -47.13
N ALA A 5 18.18 -3.03 -47.85
CA ALA A 5 17.58 -1.82 -47.31
C ALA A 5 16.45 -2.20 -46.34
N THR A 6 16.57 -1.76 -45.09
CA THR A 6 15.43 -1.63 -44.19
C THR A 6 14.53 -0.55 -44.78
N GLU A 7 13.41 -0.96 -45.38
CA GLU A 7 12.29 -0.06 -45.68
C GLU A 7 11.82 0.56 -44.36
N ASN A 8 12.36 1.74 -44.05
CA ASN A 8 11.69 2.66 -43.14
C ASN A 8 10.42 3.11 -43.85
N ASP A 9 9.31 2.53 -43.44
CA ASP A 9 7.96 2.96 -43.80
C ASP A 9 7.68 4.32 -43.13
N ASP A 10 8.36 5.36 -43.62
CA ASP A 10 8.12 6.77 -43.30
C ASP A 10 6.96 7.31 -44.16
N THR A 11 5.90 6.50 -44.33
CA THR A 11 4.65 6.97 -44.92
C THR A 11 3.90 7.76 -43.83
N PRO A 12 3.61 9.06 -44.00
CA PRO A 12 2.87 9.82 -42.99
C PRO A 12 1.49 9.19 -42.80
N LEU A 13 1.22 8.76 -41.55
CA LEU A 13 -0.05 8.16 -41.13
C LEU A 13 -1.22 9.05 -41.56
N THR A 14 -2.28 8.43 -42.06
CA THR A 14 -3.49 9.18 -42.38
C THR A 14 -4.11 9.78 -41.10
N PRO A 15 -4.84 10.91 -41.18
CA PRO A 15 -5.42 11.56 -40.01
C PRO A 15 -6.32 10.63 -39.15
N ALA A 16 -6.96 9.65 -39.80
CA ALA A 16 -7.79 8.64 -39.14
C ALA A 16 -6.96 7.60 -38.35
N GLU A 17 -5.81 7.17 -38.88
CA GLU A 17 -4.89 6.26 -38.20
C GLU A 17 -4.18 6.95 -37.03
N LEU A 18 -3.89 8.25 -37.15
CA LEU A 18 -3.34 9.07 -36.08
C LEU A 18 -4.34 9.18 -34.91
N GLN A 19 -5.62 9.44 -35.19
CA GLN A 19 -6.67 9.47 -34.17
C GLN A 19 -6.88 8.11 -33.49
N ALA A 20 -6.85 7.00 -34.24
CA ALA A 20 -6.98 5.66 -33.67
C ALA A 20 -5.81 5.33 -32.71
N LYS A 21 -4.58 5.70 -33.09
CA LYS A 21 -3.41 5.59 -32.21
C LYS A 21 -3.55 6.45 -30.96
N VAL A 22 -3.93 7.73 -31.10
CA VAL A 22 -4.14 8.63 -29.95
C VAL A 22 -5.18 8.06 -28.99
N ALA A 23 -6.31 7.56 -29.48
CA ALA A 23 -7.33 6.92 -28.66
C ALA A 23 -6.81 5.66 -27.95
N GLN A 24 -6.00 4.85 -28.62
CA GLN A 24 -5.34 3.69 -28.01
C GLN A 24 -4.38 4.11 -26.89
N PHE A 25 -3.58 5.16 -27.10
CA PHE A 25 -2.66 5.70 -26.10
C PHE A 25 -3.38 6.31 -24.89
N GLU A 26 -4.50 6.99 -25.11
CA GLU A 26 -5.35 7.49 -24.02
C GLU A 26 -5.96 6.33 -23.20
N GLY A 27 -6.34 5.23 -23.85
CA GLY A 27 -6.77 4.01 -23.18
C GLY A 27 -5.66 3.39 -22.30
N TYR A 28 -4.41 3.38 -22.76
CA TYR A 28 -3.28 2.92 -21.95
C TYR A 28 -3.01 3.83 -20.77
N ARG A 29 -3.09 5.16 -20.94
CA ARG A 29 -2.96 6.12 -19.84
C ARG A 29 -3.98 5.85 -18.74
N ASN A 30 -5.25 5.70 -19.10
CA ASN A 30 -6.32 5.48 -18.13
C ASN A 30 -6.11 4.17 -17.34
N LYS A 31 -5.61 3.11 -18.00
CA LYS A 31 -5.25 1.85 -17.32
C LYS A 31 -4.10 2.06 -16.34
N LEU A 32 -3.06 2.78 -16.76
CA LEU A 32 -1.89 3.04 -15.91
C LEU A 32 -2.23 3.89 -14.68
N GLU A 33 -3.10 4.90 -14.85
CA GLU A 33 -3.61 5.72 -13.75
C GLU A 33 -4.42 4.88 -12.75
N ALA A 34 -5.29 3.99 -13.24
CA ALA A 34 -6.05 3.07 -12.39
C ALA A 34 -5.15 2.07 -11.64
N ASP A 35 -4.08 1.59 -12.29
CA ASP A 35 -3.10 0.71 -11.64
C ASP A 35 -2.30 1.45 -10.55
N ILE A 36 -1.91 2.70 -10.79
CA ILE A 36 -1.26 3.55 -9.79
C ILE A 36 -2.19 3.77 -8.59
N GLU A 37 -3.46 4.07 -8.83
CA GLU A 37 -4.45 4.26 -7.76
C GLU A 37 -4.61 2.99 -6.92
N ARG A 38 -4.68 1.81 -7.56
CA ARG A 38 -4.73 0.52 -6.86
C ARG A 38 -3.48 0.28 -6.01
N LEU A 39 -2.30 0.64 -6.51
CA LEU A 39 -1.04 0.50 -5.76
C LEU A 39 -1.00 1.46 -4.56
N GLU A 40 -1.46 2.70 -4.70
CA GLU A 40 -1.59 3.66 -3.60
C GLU A 40 -2.57 3.16 -2.52
N GLN A 41 -3.73 2.65 -2.91
CA GLN A 41 -4.69 2.07 -1.96
C GLN A 41 -4.07 0.90 -1.21
N ARG A 42 -3.38 0.00 -1.92
CA ARG A 42 -2.68 -1.14 -1.29
C ARG A 42 -1.59 -0.67 -0.33
N LYS A 43 -0.83 0.37 -0.69
CA LYS A 43 0.18 0.98 0.18
C LYS A 43 -0.46 1.53 1.46
N ALA A 44 -1.57 2.24 1.33
CA ALA A 44 -2.29 2.82 2.46
C ALA A 44 -2.76 1.74 3.44
N THR A 45 -3.39 0.67 2.95
CA THR A 45 -3.82 -0.46 3.80
C THR A 45 -2.65 -1.13 4.50
N LEU A 46 -1.54 -1.39 3.80
CA LEU A 46 -0.35 -1.99 4.42
C LEU A 46 0.29 -1.08 5.49
N ALA A 47 0.24 0.23 5.29
CA ALA A 47 0.74 1.20 6.25
C ALA A 47 -0.15 1.28 7.49
N GLU A 48 -1.47 1.21 7.32
CA GLU A 48 -2.44 1.17 8.41
C GLU A 48 -2.27 -0.09 9.26
N ASP A 49 -2.17 -1.26 8.64
CA ASP A 49 -1.88 -2.53 9.33
C ASP A 49 -0.59 -2.42 10.17
N LEU A 50 0.44 -1.80 9.61
CA LEU A 50 1.73 -1.65 10.29
C LEU A 50 1.64 -0.68 11.48
N ASP A 51 0.90 0.42 11.34
CA ASP A 51 0.63 1.38 12.41
C ASP A 51 -0.16 0.74 13.57
N GLU A 52 -1.13 -0.12 13.28
CA GLU A 52 -1.83 -0.90 14.30
C GLU A 52 -0.88 -1.79 15.11
N TYR A 53 0.03 -2.49 14.44
CA TYR A 53 1.04 -3.29 15.13
C TYR A 53 2.02 -2.43 15.96
N GLU A 54 2.34 -1.21 15.52
CA GLU A 54 3.20 -0.30 16.28
C GLU A 54 2.48 0.28 17.50
N LYS A 55 1.18 0.59 17.38
CA LYS A 55 0.32 0.93 18.52
C LYS A 55 0.25 -0.20 19.54
N LEU A 56 0.12 -1.45 19.08
CA LEU A 56 0.12 -2.62 19.96
C LEU A 56 1.43 -2.74 20.74
N VAL A 57 2.58 -2.73 20.05
CA VAL A 57 3.89 -2.89 20.69
C VAL A 57 4.19 -1.73 21.64
N SER A 58 3.90 -0.49 21.25
CA SER A 58 4.11 0.67 22.11
C SER A 58 3.17 0.70 23.32
N GLY A 59 1.92 0.25 23.17
CA GLY A 59 0.97 0.10 24.27
C GLY A 59 1.43 -0.96 25.28
N VAL A 60 1.85 -2.13 24.79
CA VAL A 60 2.38 -3.21 25.63
C VAL A 60 3.66 -2.78 26.35
N ALA A 61 4.57 -2.09 25.66
CA ALA A 61 5.79 -1.57 26.28
C ALA A 61 5.49 -0.59 27.43
N LYS A 62 4.47 0.26 27.29
CA LYS A 62 4.02 1.15 28.38
C LYS A 62 3.49 0.37 29.57
N PHE A 63 2.65 -0.66 29.34
CA PHE A 63 2.15 -1.50 30.43
C PHE A 63 3.27 -2.21 31.19
N ILE A 64 4.32 -2.67 30.49
CA ILE A 64 5.50 -3.27 31.12
C ILE A 64 6.27 -2.21 31.94
N GLN A 65 6.47 -1.01 31.41
CA GLN A 65 7.20 0.07 32.08
C GLN A 65 6.47 0.58 33.33
N ASP A 66 5.15 0.73 33.26
CA ASP A 66 4.33 1.24 34.35
C ASP A 66 4.21 0.21 35.49
N GLY A 67 4.53 -1.07 35.24
CA GLY A 67 4.45 -2.14 36.24
C GLY A 67 3.04 -2.36 36.79
N ALA A 68 2.03 -1.82 36.09
CA ALA A 68 0.64 -1.96 36.47
C ALA A 68 0.25 -3.44 36.42
N THR A 69 -0.48 -3.90 37.42
CA THR A 69 -1.00 -5.29 37.47
C THR A 69 -2.50 -5.34 37.24
N SER A 70 -3.18 -4.20 37.37
CA SER A 70 -4.61 -4.06 37.13
C SER A 70 -4.92 -2.72 36.48
N LEU A 71 -5.99 -2.68 35.71
CA LEU A 71 -6.56 -1.45 35.16
C LEU A 71 -7.95 -1.25 35.74
N GLU A 72 -8.09 -0.23 36.57
CA GLU A 72 -9.36 0.21 37.12
C GLU A 72 -9.85 1.45 36.34
N ASP A 73 -11.15 1.52 36.06
CA ASP A 73 -11.82 2.62 35.35
C ASP A 73 -11.45 2.89 33.88
N GLN A 74 -10.87 1.89 33.18
CA GLN A 74 -10.62 2.04 31.74
C GLN A 74 -11.95 2.11 30.98
N ARG A 75 -12.18 3.20 30.24
CA ARG A 75 -13.36 3.35 29.38
C ARG A 75 -13.12 2.63 28.06
N VAL A 76 -13.88 1.56 27.84
CA VAL A 76 -13.85 0.77 26.61
C VAL A 76 -15.13 1.06 25.81
N ASP A 77 -14.97 1.22 24.50
CA ASP A 77 -16.09 1.35 23.57
C ASP A 77 -16.70 -0.04 23.33
N VAL A 78 -18.01 -0.17 23.57
CA VAL A 78 -18.77 -1.40 23.32
C VAL A 78 -19.58 -1.35 22.01
N GLY A 79 -19.51 -0.23 21.29
CA GLY A 79 -20.20 0.06 20.04
C GLY A 79 -21.13 1.27 20.11
N CYS A 80 -21.43 1.86 18.95
CA CYS A 80 -22.33 3.01 18.80
C CYS A 80 -22.00 4.21 19.72
N ASP A 81 -20.71 4.52 19.90
CA ASP A 81 -20.19 5.56 20.81
C ASP A 81 -20.56 5.34 22.30
N VAL A 82 -20.98 4.13 22.67
CA VAL A 82 -21.28 3.76 24.06
C VAL A 82 -20.00 3.29 24.73
N LYS A 83 -19.59 4.00 25.78
CA LYS A 83 -18.38 3.70 26.56
C LYS A 83 -18.74 3.14 27.92
N CYS A 84 -18.19 1.98 28.26
CA CYS A 84 -18.37 1.32 29.55
C CYS A 84 -17.06 1.32 30.34
N ALA A 85 -17.15 1.50 31.66
CA ALA A 85 -16.01 1.30 32.55
C ALA A 85 -15.74 -0.19 32.70
N ALA A 86 -14.54 -0.61 32.33
CA ALA A 86 -14.07 -1.98 32.47
C ALA A 86 -13.03 -2.05 33.58
N ARG A 87 -13.12 -3.10 34.38
CA ARG A 87 -12.12 -3.46 35.39
C ARG A 87 -11.34 -4.68 34.90
N VAL A 88 -10.04 -4.53 34.70
CA VAL A 88 -9.15 -5.61 34.29
C VAL A 88 -8.30 -6.00 35.50
N PRO A 89 -8.60 -7.15 36.14
CA PRO A 89 -7.93 -7.55 37.39
C PRO A 89 -6.50 -8.06 37.20
N ASP A 90 -6.14 -8.52 35.99
CA ASP A 90 -4.79 -8.97 35.65
C ASP A 90 -4.46 -8.57 34.21
N ILE A 91 -3.32 -7.88 34.03
CA ILE A 91 -2.79 -7.49 32.71
C ILE A 91 -1.53 -8.27 32.30
N SER A 92 -1.15 -9.30 33.03
CA SER A 92 0.03 -10.13 32.74
C SER A 92 0.00 -10.76 31.34
N ARG A 93 -1.20 -11.00 30.80
CA ARG A 93 -1.44 -11.71 29.55
C ARG A 93 -2.42 -10.97 28.66
N ILE A 94 -2.18 -11.05 27.36
CA ILE A 94 -3.07 -10.50 26.34
C ILE A 94 -3.44 -11.55 25.29
N PHE A 95 -4.58 -11.36 24.64
CA PHE A 95 -4.97 -12.16 23.49
C PHE A 95 -4.57 -11.44 22.21
N VAL A 96 -3.75 -12.09 21.39
CA VAL A 96 -3.34 -11.58 20.07
C VAL A 96 -4.04 -12.39 18.99
N SER A 97 -4.72 -11.71 18.07
CA SER A 97 -5.30 -12.35 16.89
C SER A 97 -4.18 -12.76 15.93
N VAL A 98 -4.08 -14.06 15.64
CA VAL A 98 -3.10 -14.62 14.68
C VAL A 98 -3.72 -14.89 13.30
N GLY A 99 -5.02 -14.60 13.15
CA GLY A 99 -5.79 -14.80 11.92
C GLY A 99 -6.68 -16.03 11.96
N LEU A 100 -7.53 -16.18 10.93
CA LEU A 100 -8.49 -17.28 10.78
C LEU A 100 -9.45 -17.47 11.98
N GLY A 101 -9.68 -16.40 12.76
CA GLY A 101 -10.52 -16.45 13.97
C GLY A 101 -9.82 -17.05 15.20
N PHE A 102 -8.51 -17.30 15.15
CA PHE A 102 -7.74 -17.79 16.28
C PHE A 102 -7.08 -16.65 17.05
N HIS A 103 -7.14 -16.78 18.38
CA HIS A 103 -6.51 -15.87 19.32
C HIS A 103 -5.56 -16.67 20.21
N VAL A 104 -4.31 -16.21 20.31
CA VAL A 104 -3.30 -16.81 21.17
C VAL A 104 -3.14 -15.94 22.41
N GLN A 105 -3.18 -16.57 23.58
CA GLN A 105 -2.86 -15.92 24.83
C GLN A 105 -1.34 -15.91 25.02
N VAL A 106 -0.74 -14.74 25.20
CA VAL A 106 0.71 -14.57 25.41
C VAL A 106 0.97 -13.62 26.57
N GLU A 107 2.15 -13.75 27.18
CA GLU A 107 2.61 -12.78 28.17
C GLU A 107 3.08 -11.49 27.48
N LEU A 108 2.96 -10.35 28.17
CA LEU A 108 3.32 -9.04 27.61
C LEU A 108 4.74 -9.00 27.03
N ALA A 109 5.69 -9.70 27.67
CA ALA A 109 7.09 -9.76 27.22
C ALA A 109 7.27 -10.54 25.91
N GLU A 110 6.37 -11.45 25.57
CA GLU A 110 6.47 -12.32 24.38
C GLU A 110 5.82 -11.70 23.14
N VAL A 111 5.00 -10.65 23.32
CA VAL A 111 4.24 -10.00 22.25
C VAL A 111 5.14 -9.48 21.13
N GLU A 112 6.26 -8.85 21.49
CA GLU A 112 7.21 -8.31 20.49
C GLU A 112 7.77 -9.44 19.62
N GLY A 113 8.11 -10.59 20.22
CA GLY A 113 8.60 -11.76 19.50
C GLY A 113 7.55 -12.38 18.58
N LEU A 114 6.28 -12.43 19.03
CA LEU A 114 5.18 -12.96 18.22
C LEU A 114 4.88 -12.10 17.00
N VAL A 115 4.91 -10.78 17.16
CA VAL A 115 4.50 -9.81 16.13
C VAL A 115 5.65 -9.45 15.18
N ALA A 116 6.91 -9.60 15.60
CA ALA A 116 8.08 -9.24 14.80
C ALA A 116 8.13 -9.86 13.39
N PRO A 117 7.89 -11.17 13.18
CA PRO A 117 7.89 -11.77 11.84
C PRO A 117 6.82 -11.16 10.93
N ARG A 118 5.62 -10.89 11.47
CA ARG A 118 4.52 -10.30 10.72
C ARG A 118 4.82 -8.84 10.32
N ARG A 119 5.39 -8.05 11.23
CA ARG A 119 5.85 -6.68 10.95
C ARG A 119 6.95 -6.65 9.88
N ALA A 120 7.92 -7.55 9.96
CA ALA A 120 8.98 -7.65 8.96
C ALA A 120 8.41 -7.96 7.57
N HIS A 121 7.45 -8.89 7.49
CA HIS A 121 6.75 -9.21 6.25
C HIS A 121 5.98 -8.00 5.68
N LEU A 122 5.21 -7.29 6.51
CA LEU A 122 4.47 -6.10 6.09
C LEU A 122 5.42 -4.98 5.60
N ARG A 123 6.55 -4.75 6.27
CA ARG A 123 7.58 -3.79 5.82
C ARG A 123 8.16 -4.16 4.46
N GLN A 124 8.44 -5.44 4.25
CA GLN A 124 8.94 -5.91 2.95
C GLN A 124 7.89 -5.67 1.85
N GLN A 125 6.63 -6.04 2.10
CA GLN A 125 5.54 -5.81 1.15
C GLN A 125 5.35 -4.32 0.84
N LEU A 126 5.46 -3.45 1.84
CA LEU A 126 5.39 -2.01 1.66
C LEU A 126 6.52 -1.51 0.76
N GLY A 127 7.76 -1.98 0.98
CA GLY A 127 8.91 -1.64 0.13
C GLY A 127 8.76 -2.13 -1.31
N ASP A 128 8.20 -3.33 -1.51
CA ASP A 128 7.92 -3.87 -2.84
C ASP A 128 6.86 -3.05 -3.58
N VAL A 129 5.78 -2.67 -2.88
CA VAL A 129 4.73 -1.80 -3.44
C VAL A 129 5.29 -0.42 -3.76
N ASP A 130 6.12 0.17 -2.89
CA ASP A 130 6.74 1.47 -3.14
C ASP A 130 7.63 1.45 -4.38
N LYS A 131 8.38 0.36 -4.59
CA LYS A 131 9.18 0.17 -5.81
C LYS A 131 8.28 0.08 -7.05
N GLN A 132 7.24 -0.74 -7.01
CA GLN A 132 6.28 -0.87 -8.12
C GLN A 132 5.61 0.46 -8.46
N LEU A 133 5.29 1.25 -7.43
CA LEU A 133 4.67 2.56 -7.56
C LEU A 133 5.64 3.57 -8.18
N GLY A 134 6.92 3.53 -7.79
CA GLY A 134 8.00 4.30 -8.42
C GLY A 134 8.14 3.98 -9.90
N ASP A 135 8.20 2.70 -10.26
CA ASP A 135 8.31 2.23 -11.65
C ASP A 135 7.08 2.61 -12.50
N ALA A 136 5.87 2.45 -11.94
CA ALA A 136 4.62 2.84 -12.59
C ALA A 136 4.54 4.36 -12.83
N ARG A 137 4.95 5.17 -11.85
CA ARG A 137 5.00 6.64 -11.99
C ARG A 137 6.02 7.09 -13.02
N ALA A 138 7.20 6.47 -13.04
CA ALA A 138 8.23 6.77 -14.05
C ALA A 138 7.74 6.46 -15.46
N THR A 139 7.07 5.31 -15.62
CA THR A 139 6.46 4.89 -16.89
C THR A 139 5.36 5.87 -17.31
N ALA A 140 4.48 6.28 -16.39
CA ALA A 140 3.44 7.28 -16.66
C ALA A 140 4.02 8.62 -17.10
N ALA A 141 5.08 9.08 -16.43
CA ALA A 141 5.74 10.36 -16.74
C ALA A 141 6.39 10.33 -18.13
N ALA A 142 7.14 9.27 -18.46
CA ALA A 142 7.73 9.10 -19.78
C ALA A 142 6.66 9.10 -20.88
N PHE A 143 5.58 8.36 -20.66
CA PHE A 143 4.47 8.26 -21.60
C PHE A 143 3.73 9.60 -21.81
N ARG A 144 3.55 10.38 -20.73
CA ARG A 144 2.98 11.73 -20.81
C ARG A 144 3.85 12.66 -21.66
N GLY A 145 5.17 12.59 -21.52
CA GLY A 145 6.12 13.35 -22.34
C GLY A 145 6.02 12.99 -23.83
N SER A 146 5.96 11.70 -24.16
CA SER A 146 5.81 11.25 -25.55
C SER A 146 4.48 11.69 -26.18
N LEU A 147 3.38 11.63 -25.43
CA LEU A 147 2.07 12.11 -25.89
C LEU A 147 2.03 13.62 -26.13
N GLN A 148 2.74 14.40 -25.31
CA GLN A 148 2.82 15.84 -25.48
C GLN A 148 3.55 16.20 -26.79
N ILE A 149 4.67 15.54 -27.08
CA ILE A 149 5.42 15.73 -28.34
C ILE A 149 4.56 15.37 -29.56
N LEU A 150 3.82 14.26 -29.50
CA LEU A 150 2.92 13.86 -30.58
C LEU A 150 1.78 14.86 -30.81
N ARG A 151 1.26 15.48 -29.74
CA ARG A 151 0.23 16.53 -29.85
C ARG A 151 0.78 17.82 -30.44
N GLU A 152 1.98 18.23 -30.04
CA GLU A 152 2.66 19.40 -30.59
C GLU A 152 3.03 19.21 -32.06
N GLY A 153 3.45 18.00 -32.45
CA GLY A 153 3.75 17.65 -33.85
C GLY A 153 2.53 17.44 -34.74
N ALA A 154 1.35 17.12 -34.19
CA ALA A 154 0.09 16.99 -34.93
C ALA A 154 -0.66 18.32 -35.10
N ALA A 155 -0.23 19.39 -34.41
CA ALA A 155 -0.82 20.73 -34.48
C ALA A 155 -0.12 21.66 -35.50
N VAL A 156 0.89 21.16 -36.20
CA VAL A 156 1.62 21.83 -37.30
C VAL A 156 1.23 21.20 -38.62
#